data_AF-A0A0J9XPA4-F1
#
_entry.id   AF-A0A0J9XPA4-F1
#
_cell.length_a   1.000
_cell.length_b   1.000
_cell.length_c   1.000
_cell.angle_alpha   90.00
_cell.angle_beta   90.00
_cell.angle_gamma   90.00
#
_symmetry.space_group_name_H-M   'P 1'
#
loop_
_entity.id
_entity.type
_entity.pdbx_description
1 polymer ?
#
loop_
_entity_poly.entity_id
_entity_poly.type
_entity_poly.pdbx_seq_one_letter_code
_entity_poly.pdbx_strand_id
1 'polypeptide(L)'
;MAFFKKHNSLCLLKQVWLSGRATSSNRGGPAKWLDDAVTYADIQTSFVDPCTSLPYPEKELHRFLEKIPKIKGKNDDKIVVKRSSSKKLDFSHIPIEEQVVVLFPGQGTQYVGMGKKVMNCERAIEIYKEASEILQYDLLELCLEGPKSKLDQTVYAQPAIFVSSLAAWEKAKAENETLSVRTTDVAGFSVGEFAALVLSEVLSFEDALRLVKIRAEAMQQCSLRYHSGMITLRVNAATRLEDALEDAKAYACEKDQPPLCEVANYLVCGVKVIGASENCIDFLSSNQEKYVFQVVKRLEVNGAFHTTLMKDAANALKNALKDVKINQQPRVNIYSNYTGKLHVYNEKQIREAIVKQVCSPVKWEQIQQLLHAKHQDFKFPTFMEVGPGKQLGAMLLKISKKAYKNYVSYPV
;
A
#
# COMPACT_ATOMS: atom_id res chain seq x y z
N MET A 1 -23.91 19.84 -1.44
CA MET A 1 -23.12 21.10 -1.57
C MET A 1 -21.60 20.89 -1.60
N ALA A 2 -21.03 19.96 -0.82
CA ALA A 2 -19.58 19.68 -0.83
C ALA A 2 -19.05 19.13 -2.17
N PHE A 3 -19.81 18.24 -2.83
CA PHE A 3 -19.51 17.68 -4.16
C PHE A 3 -19.27 18.76 -5.23
N PHE A 4 -20.16 19.74 -5.33
CA PHE A 4 -20.05 20.85 -6.30
C PHE A 4 -18.86 21.78 -6.01
N LYS A 5 -18.54 22.05 -4.74
CA LYS A 5 -17.37 22.86 -4.37
C LYS A 5 -16.06 22.16 -4.74
N LYS A 6 -15.95 20.84 -4.49
CA LYS A 6 -14.79 20.03 -4.89
C LYS A 6 -14.65 19.98 -6.42
N HIS A 7 -15.75 19.77 -7.15
CA HIS A 7 -15.72 19.67 -8.61
C HIS A 7 -15.34 20.98 -9.32
N ASN A 8 -15.82 22.14 -8.87
CA ASN A 8 -15.44 23.44 -9.44
C ASN A 8 -13.95 23.73 -9.22
N SER A 9 -13.47 23.45 -8.01
CA SER A 9 -12.06 23.58 -7.65
C SER A 9 -11.14 22.76 -8.55
N LEU A 10 -11.54 21.52 -8.86
CA LEU A 10 -10.78 20.59 -9.70
C LEU A 10 -10.82 20.96 -11.18
N CYS A 11 -11.94 21.49 -11.70
CA CYS A 11 -12.01 22.05 -13.05
C CYS A 11 -11.07 23.25 -13.24
N LEU A 12 -11.01 24.14 -12.24
CA LEU A 12 -10.05 25.25 -12.21
C LEU A 12 -8.60 24.75 -12.20
N LEU A 13 -8.27 23.73 -11.40
CA LEU A 13 -6.94 23.12 -11.39
C LEU A 13 -6.56 22.53 -12.75
N LYS A 14 -7.50 21.86 -13.43
CA LYS A 14 -7.28 21.32 -14.78
C LYS A 14 -7.06 22.43 -15.81
N GLN A 15 -7.83 23.52 -15.77
CA GLN A 15 -7.63 24.67 -16.65
C GLN A 15 -6.28 25.38 -16.40
N VAL A 16 -5.88 25.54 -15.13
CA VAL A 16 -4.58 26.13 -14.76
C VAL A 16 -3.42 25.23 -15.22
N TRP A 17 -3.55 23.91 -15.08
CA TRP A 17 -2.54 22.95 -15.54
C TRP A 17 -2.41 22.92 -17.08
N LEU A 18 -3.54 22.94 -17.80
CA LEU A 18 -3.56 22.99 -19.27
C LEU A 18 -3.03 24.32 -19.83
N SER A 19 -3.30 25.44 -19.17
CA SER A 19 -2.82 26.77 -19.59
C SER A 19 -1.35 27.03 -19.22
N GLY A 20 -0.87 26.49 -18.09
CA GLY A 20 0.51 26.64 -17.62
C GLY A 20 1.55 25.90 -18.48
N ARG A 21 1.17 24.81 -19.15
CA ARG A 21 2.06 24.09 -20.10
C ARG A 21 2.12 24.73 -21.50
N ALA A 22 1.16 25.60 -21.84
CA ALA A 22 1.12 26.27 -23.14
C ALA A 22 1.94 27.58 -23.20
N THR A 23 2.52 28.03 -22.09
CA THR A 23 3.25 29.31 -22.02
C THR A 23 4.58 29.18 -21.27
N SER A 24 5.55 28.51 -21.89
CA SER A 24 6.96 28.59 -21.47
C SER A 24 7.59 29.92 -21.93
N SER A 25 7.32 31.02 -21.22
CA SER A 25 8.23 32.18 -21.18
C SER A 25 7.88 33.14 -20.03
N ASN A 26 8.77 33.23 -19.05
CA ASN A 26 8.99 34.40 -18.18
C ASN A 26 7.89 34.98 -17.28
N ARG A 27 6.80 34.28 -16.92
CA ARG A 27 5.85 34.80 -15.92
C ARG A 27 5.27 33.71 -15.00
N GLY A 28 5.63 33.76 -13.72
CA GLY A 28 4.93 33.12 -12.59
C GLY A 28 4.43 31.68 -12.83
N GLY A 29 5.36 30.73 -12.93
CA GLY A 29 5.02 29.31 -13.06
C GLY A 29 4.23 28.76 -11.87
N PRO A 30 3.57 27.60 -12.03
CA PRO A 30 2.90 26.91 -10.93
C PRO A 30 3.83 26.80 -9.71
N ALA A 31 3.28 26.91 -8.50
CA ALA A 31 4.07 26.72 -7.29
C ALA A 31 4.81 25.37 -7.39
N LYS A 32 6.07 25.29 -6.97
CA LYS A 32 6.91 24.08 -7.12
C LYS A 32 6.22 22.77 -6.68
N TRP A 33 5.31 22.85 -5.71
CA TRP A 33 4.49 21.70 -5.31
C TRP A 33 3.44 21.27 -6.36
N LEU A 34 2.90 22.15 -7.21
CA LEU A 34 2.05 21.76 -8.35
C LEU A 34 2.85 20.99 -9.43
N ASP A 35 4.13 21.32 -9.60
CA ASP A 35 5.04 20.54 -10.46
C ASP A 35 5.42 19.21 -9.80
N ASP A 36 5.56 19.19 -8.46
CA ASP A 36 5.90 17.99 -7.69
C ASP A 36 4.68 17.08 -7.34
N ALA A 37 3.43 17.55 -7.43
CA ALA A 37 2.27 16.93 -6.74
C ALA A 37 1.01 16.69 -7.58
N VAL A 38 1.12 16.63 -8.91
CA VAL A 38 -0.05 16.44 -9.76
C VAL A 38 0.28 15.46 -10.88
N THR A 39 0.33 14.16 -10.55
CA THR A 39 0.30 13.15 -11.60
C THR A 39 -1.06 13.24 -12.32
N TYR A 40 -1.11 12.94 -13.62
CA TYR A 40 -2.40 12.82 -14.33
C TYR A 40 -3.34 11.84 -13.61
N ALA A 41 -2.77 10.85 -12.91
CA ALA A 41 -3.49 9.94 -12.04
C ALA A 41 -4.09 10.63 -10.81
N ASP A 42 -3.45 11.62 -10.17
CA ASP A 42 -4.05 12.35 -9.04
C ASP A 42 -5.22 13.23 -9.49
N ILE A 43 -5.07 13.91 -10.64
CA ILE A 43 -6.18 14.64 -11.27
C ILE A 43 -7.28 13.65 -11.63
N GLN A 44 -6.93 12.57 -12.32
CA GLN A 44 -7.91 11.57 -12.74
C GLN A 44 -8.58 10.90 -11.55
N THR A 45 -7.86 10.52 -10.48
CA THR A 45 -8.42 10.00 -9.22
C THR A 45 -9.31 11.06 -8.59
N SER A 46 -8.94 12.33 -8.56
CA SER A 46 -9.83 13.37 -8.01
C SER A 46 -11.12 13.59 -8.82
N PHE A 47 -11.07 13.36 -10.14
CA PHE A 47 -12.26 13.43 -11.01
C PHE A 47 -13.07 12.14 -11.01
N VAL A 48 -12.40 10.98 -10.97
CA VAL A 48 -12.98 9.63 -11.10
C VAL A 48 -13.26 9.00 -9.74
N ASP A 49 -12.77 9.57 -8.66
CA ASP A 49 -12.86 8.99 -7.33
C ASP A 49 -12.83 10.09 -6.25
N PRO A 50 -13.95 10.82 -6.08
CA PRO A 50 -14.03 11.90 -5.10
C PRO A 50 -13.85 11.44 -3.64
N CYS A 51 -13.87 10.13 -3.40
CA CYS A 51 -13.79 9.49 -2.08
C CYS A 51 -12.35 9.11 -1.69
N THR A 52 -11.37 9.32 -2.55
CA THR A 52 -9.96 9.14 -2.20
C THR A 52 -9.43 10.40 -1.54
N SER A 53 -9.00 10.30 -0.28
CA SER A 53 -8.28 11.39 0.37
C SER A 53 -7.01 11.68 -0.42
N LEU A 54 -6.87 12.91 -0.93
CA LEU A 54 -5.67 13.34 -1.62
C LEU A 54 -4.44 13.10 -0.73
N PRO A 55 -3.25 12.82 -1.29
CA PRO A 55 -2.02 12.70 -0.50
C PRO A 55 -1.64 13.98 0.28
N TYR A 56 -2.35 15.08 0.02
CA TYR A 56 -2.07 16.45 0.45
C TYR A 56 -3.19 17.00 1.37
N PRO A 57 -2.86 17.84 2.36
CA PRO A 57 -3.87 18.45 3.24
C PRO A 57 -4.89 19.31 2.47
N GLU A 58 -6.19 19.09 2.66
CA GLU A 58 -7.25 19.87 1.98
C GLU A 58 -7.11 21.39 2.17
N LYS A 59 -6.58 21.84 3.33
CA LYS A 59 -6.30 23.25 3.61
C LYS A 59 -5.29 23.87 2.64
N GLU A 60 -4.30 23.12 2.19
CA GLU A 60 -3.29 23.62 1.24
C GLU A 60 -3.87 23.75 -0.17
N LEU A 61 -4.69 22.78 -0.58
CA LEU A 61 -5.45 22.84 -1.83
C LEU A 61 -6.41 24.04 -1.85
N HIS A 62 -7.20 24.23 -0.78
CA HIS A 62 -8.13 25.35 -0.67
C HIS A 62 -7.42 26.71 -0.69
N ARG A 63 -6.32 26.87 0.06
CA ARG A 63 -5.52 28.11 0.05
C ARG A 63 -4.97 28.47 -1.33
N PHE A 64 -4.67 27.46 -2.16
CA PHE A 64 -4.23 27.68 -3.54
C PHE A 64 -5.37 28.08 -4.46
N LEU A 65 -6.51 27.40 -4.35
CA LEU A 65 -7.72 27.71 -5.13
C LEU A 65 -8.23 29.13 -4.87
N GLU A 66 -8.14 29.62 -3.63
CA GLU A 66 -8.48 31.00 -3.28
C GLU A 66 -7.55 32.05 -3.92
N LYS A 67 -6.35 31.67 -4.37
CA LYS A 67 -5.38 32.59 -5.02
C LYS A 67 -5.57 32.69 -6.54
N ILE A 68 -6.39 31.81 -7.13
CA ILE A 68 -6.74 31.79 -8.55
C ILE A 68 -8.14 32.42 -8.68
N PRO A 69 -8.37 33.72 -9.05
CA PRO A 69 -7.53 34.71 -9.73
C PRO A 69 -7.45 36.07 -8.97
N LYS A 70 -6.34 36.32 -8.28
CA LYS A 70 -5.92 37.67 -7.84
C LYS A 70 -4.39 37.79 -7.91
N ILE A 71 -3.80 37.65 -9.10
CA ILE A 71 -2.37 37.91 -9.31
C ILE A 71 -2.20 39.35 -9.82
N LYS A 72 -2.33 40.31 -8.88
CA LYS A 72 -1.66 41.62 -8.94
C LYS A 72 -0.60 41.60 -7.84
N GLY A 73 0.63 41.91 -8.21
CA GLY A 73 1.80 41.71 -7.35
C GLY A 73 1.76 42.46 -6.02
N LYS A 74 2.32 41.84 -4.99
CA LYS A 74 3.18 42.45 -3.97
C LYS A 74 3.75 41.38 -3.04
N ASN A 75 4.94 41.72 -2.55
CA ASN A 75 5.88 40.93 -1.76
C ASN A 75 5.36 40.45 -0.39
N ASP A 76 6.13 39.49 0.12
CA ASP A 76 6.39 39.14 1.52
C ASP A 76 5.27 38.44 2.33
N ASP A 77 5.50 37.15 2.62
CA ASP A 77 5.68 36.71 4.00
C ASP A 77 6.30 35.30 4.05
N LYS A 78 7.45 35.21 4.73
CA LYS A 78 8.22 33.97 4.95
C LYS A 78 7.48 33.07 5.95
N ILE A 79 6.75 32.06 5.45
CA ILE A 79 6.29 30.94 6.29
C ILE A 79 7.47 30.00 6.52
N VAL A 80 8.11 30.12 7.68
CA VAL A 80 9.11 29.17 8.18
C VAL A 80 8.41 27.89 8.62
N VAL A 81 8.34 26.91 7.73
CA VAL A 81 8.03 25.52 8.13
C VAL A 81 9.30 24.95 8.75
N LYS A 82 9.26 24.66 10.06
CA LYS A 82 10.33 23.92 10.75
C LYS A 82 10.53 22.58 10.03
N ARG A 83 11.58 22.50 9.20
CA ARG A 83 12.06 21.25 8.60
C ARG A 83 12.59 20.36 9.72
N SER A 84 11.78 19.40 10.13
CA SER A 84 12.26 18.22 10.86
C SER A 84 13.37 17.57 10.03
N SER A 85 14.59 17.52 10.58
CA SER A 85 15.81 17.02 9.94
C SER A 85 15.82 15.49 9.84
N SER A 86 14.81 14.88 9.19
CA SER A 86 14.93 13.46 8.85
C SER A 86 16.10 13.34 7.87
N LYS A 87 17.19 12.67 8.28
CA LYS A 87 18.30 12.32 7.40
C LYS A 87 17.71 11.61 6.18
N LYS A 88 17.67 12.29 5.04
CA LYS A 88 17.25 11.66 3.78
C LYS A 88 18.36 10.73 3.36
N LEU A 89 17.99 9.51 2.99
CA LEU A 89 18.92 8.58 2.36
C LEU A 89 19.28 9.14 0.98
N ASP A 90 20.57 9.10 0.65
CA ASP A 90 21.11 9.65 -0.59
C ASP A 90 21.52 8.52 -1.54
N PHE A 91 20.84 8.47 -2.68
CA PHE A 91 21.10 7.51 -3.76
C PHE A 91 21.53 8.22 -5.05
N SER A 92 21.94 9.48 -4.97
CA SER A 92 22.34 10.29 -6.14
C SER A 92 23.53 9.72 -6.91
N HIS A 93 24.32 8.85 -6.28
CA HIS A 93 25.43 8.13 -6.90
C HIS A 93 25.00 6.96 -7.81
N ILE A 94 23.73 6.54 -7.77
CA ILE A 94 23.17 5.48 -8.61
C ILE A 94 22.28 6.13 -9.67
N PRO A 95 22.61 6.02 -10.99
CA PRO A 95 21.75 6.49 -12.06
C PRO A 95 20.32 5.95 -11.92
N ILE A 96 19.31 6.78 -12.15
CA ILE A 96 17.90 6.42 -11.84
C ILE A 96 17.48 5.15 -12.60
N GLU A 97 17.94 4.99 -13.83
CA GLU A 97 17.71 3.82 -14.68
C GLU A 97 18.37 2.53 -14.18
N GLU A 98 19.37 2.63 -13.30
CA GLU A 98 20.04 1.50 -12.65
C GLU A 98 19.46 1.19 -11.27
N GLN A 99 18.68 2.12 -10.70
CA GLN A 99 18.03 1.90 -9.40
C GLN A 99 17.01 0.77 -9.47
N VAL A 100 16.83 0.10 -8.34
CA VAL A 100 15.85 -0.98 -8.13
C VAL A 100 14.86 -0.58 -7.04
N VAL A 101 13.57 -0.76 -7.33
CA VAL A 101 12.46 -0.66 -6.39
C VAL A 101 11.95 -2.06 -6.11
N VAL A 102 12.10 -2.55 -4.88
CA VAL A 102 11.65 -3.90 -4.50
C VAL A 102 10.22 -3.85 -3.95
N LEU A 103 9.35 -4.68 -4.49
CA LEU A 103 7.94 -4.78 -4.16
C LEU A 103 7.64 -6.16 -3.56
N PHE A 104 7.10 -6.20 -2.34
CA PHE A 104 6.76 -7.44 -1.65
C PHE A 104 5.25 -7.69 -1.63
N PRO A 105 4.78 -8.86 -2.12
CA PRO A 105 3.36 -9.18 -2.17
C PRO A 105 2.77 -9.39 -0.77
N GLY A 106 1.43 -9.41 -0.71
CA GLY A 106 0.69 -9.68 0.52
C GLY A 106 -0.29 -10.84 0.37
N GLN A 107 -1.11 -11.06 1.40
CA GLN A 107 -2.10 -12.13 1.44
C GLN A 107 -3.01 -12.13 0.20
N GLY A 108 -3.27 -13.33 -0.34
CA GLY A 108 -3.99 -13.54 -1.60
C GLY A 108 -3.08 -13.96 -2.75
N THR A 109 -1.75 -13.88 -2.60
CA THR A 109 -0.81 -14.32 -3.64
C THR A 109 -0.22 -15.70 -3.40
N GLN A 110 -0.47 -16.32 -2.24
CA GLN A 110 0.02 -17.67 -1.92
C GLN A 110 -0.58 -18.74 -2.85
N TYR A 111 0.20 -19.76 -3.19
CA TYR A 111 -0.23 -20.91 -3.97
C TYR A 111 0.57 -22.16 -3.58
N VAL A 112 -0.04 -23.33 -3.70
CA VAL A 112 0.67 -24.61 -3.51
C VAL A 112 1.71 -24.78 -4.61
N GLY A 113 2.95 -25.06 -4.22
CA GLY A 113 4.13 -25.09 -5.08
C GLY A 113 4.96 -23.81 -5.05
N MET A 114 4.56 -22.79 -4.30
CA MET A 114 5.44 -21.66 -3.99
C MET A 114 6.63 -22.18 -3.16
N GLY A 115 7.85 -21.78 -3.46
CA GLY A 115 9.06 -22.38 -2.90
C GLY A 115 9.85 -23.21 -3.91
N LYS A 116 9.19 -23.80 -4.93
CA LYS A 116 9.85 -24.68 -5.92
C LYS A 116 10.99 -24.00 -6.66
N LYS A 117 10.87 -22.70 -6.95
CA LYS A 117 11.86 -21.98 -7.76
C LYS A 117 13.09 -21.57 -6.97
N VAL A 118 13.04 -21.61 -5.63
CA VAL A 118 14.18 -21.25 -4.78
C VAL A 118 14.92 -22.44 -4.20
N MET A 119 14.47 -23.67 -4.51
CA MET A 119 15.07 -24.90 -3.99
C MET A 119 16.55 -25.08 -4.33
N ASN A 120 17.03 -24.44 -5.40
CA ASN A 120 18.43 -24.49 -5.83
C ASN A 120 19.31 -23.40 -5.18
N CYS A 121 18.77 -22.58 -4.28
CA CYS A 121 19.49 -21.54 -3.55
C CYS A 121 19.62 -21.95 -2.08
N GLU A 122 20.84 -22.27 -1.64
CA GLU A 122 21.13 -22.72 -0.27
C GLU A 122 20.63 -21.72 0.78
N ARG A 123 20.92 -20.43 0.58
CA ARG A 123 20.48 -19.37 1.49
C ARG A 123 18.96 -19.23 1.57
N ALA A 124 18.25 -19.52 0.48
CA ALA A 124 16.79 -19.53 0.48
C ALA A 124 16.23 -20.71 1.30
N ILE A 125 16.87 -21.89 1.21
CA ILE A 125 16.51 -23.06 2.02
C ILE A 125 16.79 -22.82 3.51
N GLU A 126 17.90 -22.17 3.85
CA GLU A 126 18.20 -21.79 5.24
C GLU A 126 17.10 -20.91 5.84
N ILE A 127 16.61 -19.91 5.08
CA ILE A 127 15.50 -19.05 5.50
C ILE A 127 14.23 -19.87 5.82
N TYR A 128 13.91 -20.88 5.02
CA TYR A 128 12.78 -21.77 5.33
C TYR A 128 13.03 -22.63 6.57
N LYS A 129 14.24 -23.14 6.77
CA LYS A 129 14.59 -23.94 7.95
C LYS A 129 14.48 -23.11 9.23
N GLU A 130 15.09 -21.92 9.25
CA GLU A 130 15.00 -20.98 10.37
C GLU A 130 13.54 -20.60 10.63
N ALA A 131 12.75 -20.40 9.58
CA ALA A 131 11.32 -20.15 9.72
C ALA A 131 10.57 -21.33 10.35
N SER A 132 10.82 -22.56 9.89
CA SER A 132 10.19 -23.77 10.42
C SER A 132 10.51 -23.97 11.90
N GLU A 133 11.74 -23.67 12.33
CA GLU A 133 12.14 -23.67 13.75
C GLU A 133 11.36 -22.64 14.57
N ILE A 134 11.22 -21.40 14.09
CA ILE A 134 10.47 -20.35 14.82
C ILE A 134 8.97 -20.65 14.85
N LEU A 135 8.43 -21.21 13.76
CA LEU A 135 7.00 -21.47 13.58
C LEU A 135 6.55 -22.78 14.25
N GLN A 136 7.48 -23.73 14.44
CA GLN A 136 7.25 -25.08 14.99
C GLN A 136 6.43 -26.01 14.08
N TYR A 137 6.58 -25.84 12.76
CA TYR A 137 6.04 -26.73 11.73
C TYR A 137 6.84 -26.54 10.44
N ASP A 138 6.83 -27.53 9.53
CA ASP A 138 7.52 -27.41 8.24
C ASP A 138 6.77 -26.44 7.31
N LEU A 139 7.28 -25.21 7.22
CA LEU A 139 6.70 -24.20 6.35
C LEU A 139 6.97 -24.50 4.87
N LEU A 140 8.13 -25.06 4.54
CA LEU A 140 8.50 -25.32 3.15
C LEU A 140 7.64 -26.43 2.57
N GLU A 141 7.46 -27.53 3.30
CA GLU A 141 6.55 -28.62 2.94
C GLU A 141 5.13 -28.08 2.68
N LEU A 142 4.61 -27.25 3.59
CA LEU A 142 3.29 -26.64 3.43
C LEU A 142 3.20 -25.75 2.18
N CYS A 143 4.25 -25.00 1.86
CA CYS A 143 4.29 -24.16 0.67
C CYS A 143 4.36 -25.00 -0.62
N LEU A 144 5.12 -26.10 -0.62
CA LEU A 144 5.33 -26.97 -1.77
C LEU A 144 4.13 -27.88 -2.08
N GLU A 145 3.51 -28.42 -1.04
CA GLU A 145 2.56 -29.56 -1.13
C GLU A 145 1.15 -29.22 -0.64
N GLY A 146 0.99 -28.23 0.22
CA GLY A 146 -0.31 -27.81 0.75
C GLY A 146 -0.80 -28.69 1.92
N PRO A 147 -2.12 -28.93 2.06
CA PRO A 147 -3.19 -28.64 1.10
C PRO A 147 -3.48 -27.14 0.98
N LYS A 148 -4.04 -26.72 -0.17
CA LYS A 148 -4.39 -25.31 -0.45
C LYS A 148 -5.28 -24.71 0.65
N SER A 149 -6.27 -25.48 1.13
CA SER A 149 -7.19 -25.06 2.20
C SER A 149 -6.51 -24.75 3.53
N LYS A 150 -5.37 -25.39 3.83
CA LYS A 150 -4.55 -25.06 5.00
C LYS A 150 -3.69 -23.83 4.70
N LEU A 151 -2.98 -23.83 3.58
CA LEU A 151 -2.11 -22.71 3.18
C LEU A 151 -2.86 -21.37 3.09
N ASP A 152 -4.13 -21.38 2.68
CA ASP A 152 -4.98 -20.19 2.58
C ASP A 152 -5.45 -19.61 3.93
N GLN A 153 -5.35 -20.36 5.03
CA GLN A 153 -5.71 -19.81 6.34
C GLN A 153 -4.71 -18.73 6.73
N THR A 154 -5.21 -17.63 7.28
CA THR A 154 -4.42 -16.42 7.57
C THR A 154 -3.16 -16.73 8.38
N VAL A 155 -3.29 -17.63 9.36
CA VAL A 155 -2.20 -18.08 10.25
C VAL A 155 -1.01 -18.71 9.50
N TYR A 156 -1.26 -19.37 8.36
CA TYR A 156 -0.22 -19.98 7.54
C TYR A 156 0.17 -19.10 6.35
N ALA A 157 -0.81 -18.49 5.67
CA ALA A 157 -0.60 -17.68 4.49
C ALA A 157 0.37 -16.51 4.74
N GLN A 158 0.23 -15.83 5.88
CA GLN A 158 1.06 -14.67 6.20
C GLN A 158 2.54 -15.02 6.41
N PRO A 159 2.91 -15.97 7.31
CA PRO A 159 4.28 -16.46 7.39
C PRO A 159 4.80 -17.00 6.07
N ALA A 160 3.98 -17.76 5.34
CA ALA A 160 4.38 -18.38 4.08
C ALA A 160 4.77 -17.31 3.04
N ILE A 161 3.93 -16.28 2.82
CA ILE A 161 4.24 -15.19 1.89
C ILE A 161 5.48 -14.41 2.33
N PHE A 162 5.60 -14.11 3.63
CA PHE A 162 6.75 -13.38 4.17
C PHE A 162 8.07 -14.13 3.94
N VAL A 163 8.14 -15.40 4.32
CA VAL A 163 9.34 -16.23 4.17
C VAL A 163 9.65 -16.49 2.71
N SER A 164 8.64 -16.85 1.90
CA SER A 164 8.81 -17.06 0.47
C SER A 164 9.31 -15.81 -0.26
N SER A 165 8.89 -14.62 0.17
CA SER A 165 9.37 -13.35 -0.39
C SER A 165 10.85 -13.11 -0.09
N LEU A 166 11.29 -13.36 1.15
CA LEU A 166 12.70 -13.22 1.50
C LEU A 166 13.57 -14.31 0.86
N ALA A 167 13.07 -15.53 0.73
CA ALA A 167 13.73 -16.62 0.00
C ALA A 167 13.93 -16.27 -1.49
N ALA A 168 12.91 -15.68 -2.14
CA ALA A 168 13.02 -15.18 -3.51
C ALA A 168 14.03 -14.02 -3.62
N TRP A 169 14.12 -13.17 -2.60
CA TRP A 169 15.13 -12.10 -2.54
C TRP A 169 16.55 -12.66 -2.45
N GLU A 170 16.79 -13.66 -1.59
CA GLU A 170 18.11 -14.31 -1.49
C GLU A 170 18.51 -14.97 -2.81
N LYS A 171 17.58 -15.67 -3.46
CA LYS A 171 17.84 -16.22 -4.80
C LYS A 171 18.20 -15.12 -5.80
N ALA A 172 17.43 -14.03 -5.84
CA ALA A 172 17.70 -12.95 -6.78
C ALA A 172 19.07 -12.31 -6.56
N LYS A 173 19.47 -12.09 -5.31
CA LYS A 173 20.82 -11.59 -4.97
C LYS A 173 21.91 -12.56 -5.42
N ALA A 174 21.70 -13.87 -5.27
CA ALA A 174 22.66 -14.88 -5.73
C ALA A 174 22.80 -14.88 -7.26
N GLU A 175 21.72 -14.59 -8.00
CA GLU A 175 21.74 -14.46 -9.47
C GLU A 175 22.32 -13.11 -9.94
N ASN A 176 22.26 -12.07 -9.10
CA ASN A 176 22.78 -10.75 -9.42
C ASN A 176 23.24 -10.00 -8.15
N GLU A 177 24.53 -10.12 -7.86
CA GLU A 177 25.18 -9.58 -6.65
C GLU A 177 25.04 -8.05 -6.51
N THR A 178 24.85 -7.33 -7.62
CA THR A 178 24.71 -5.87 -7.62
C THR A 178 23.31 -5.39 -7.20
N LEU A 179 22.32 -6.29 -7.07
CA LEU A 179 20.94 -5.90 -6.72
C LEU A 179 20.87 -5.18 -5.38
N SER A 180 21.60 -5.66 -4.37
CA SER A 180 21.58 -5.07 -3.03
C SER A 180 22.04 -3.61 -3.03
N VAL A 181 23.10 -3.30 -3.77
CA VAL A 181 23.67 -1.94 -3.86
C VAL A 181 22.78 -1.01 -4.69
N ARG A 182 22.09 -1.55 -5.71
CA ARG A 182 21.21 -0.78 -6.59
C ARG A 182 19.80 -0.57 -6.02
N THR A 183 19.44 -1.26 -4.95
CA THR A 183 18.11 -1.11 -4.33
C THR A 183 18.04 0.20 -3.57
N THR A 184 17.08 1.04 -3.91
CA THR A 184 16.93 2.39 -3.31
C THR A 184 15.59 2.59 -2.61
N ASP A 185 14.59 1.79 -2.97
CA ASP A 185 13.23 1.85 -2.45
C ASP A 185 12.68 0.44 -2.24
N VAL A 186 11.91 0.27 -1.17
CA VAL A 186 11.21 -0.97 -0.86
C VAL A 186 9.80 -0.67 -0.36
N ALA A 187 8.82 -1.38 -0.90
CA ALA A 187 7.43 -1.30 -0.47
C ALA A 187 6.84 -2.70 -0.40
N GLY A 188 6.04 -2.98 0.62
CA GLY A 188 5.37 -4.27 0.74
C GLY A 188 3.89 -4.09 0.97
N PHE A 189 3.05 -4.91 0.33
CA PHE A 189 1.61 -4.82 0.47
C PHE A 189 1.15 -5.59 1.72
N SER A 190 0.53 -4.90 2.68
CA SER A 190 0.04 -5.52 3.93
C SER A 190 1.14 -6.32 4.65
N VAL A 191 1.03 -7.66 4.76
CA VAL A 191 2.06 -8.50 5.37
C VAL A 191 3.43 -8.38 4.68
N GLY A 192 3.46 -8.06 3.38
CA GLY A 192 4.71 -7.80 2.65
C GLY A 192 5.53 -6.63 3.22
N GLU A 193 4.91 -5.72 3.99
CA GLU A 193 5.63 -4.63 4.66
C GLU A 193 6.66 -5.16 5.67
N PHE A 194 6.43 -6.33 6.27
CA PHE A 194 7.43 -6.96 7.15
C PHE A 194 8.67 -7.40 6.37
N ALA A 195 8.52 -7.95 5.15
CA ALA A 195 9.65 -8.27 4.28
C ALA A 195 10.41 -7.00 3.86
N ALA A 196 9.68 -5.90 3.61
CA ALA A 196 10.28 -4.59 3.35
C ALA A 196 11.11 -4.06 4.53
N LEU A 197 10.60 -4.23 5.77
CA LEU A 197 11.29 -3.84 7.00
C LEU A 197 12.52 -4.70 7.28
N VAL A 198 12.52 -5.98 6.89
CA VAL A 198 13.70 -6.85 6.99
C VAL A 198 14.76 -6.49 5.94
N LEU A 199 14.37 -6.35 4.66
CA LEU A 199 15.31 -6.00 3.59
C LEU A 199 16.03 -4.67 3.88
N SER A 200 15.32 -3.72 4.45
CA SER A 200 15.84 -2.40 4.85
C SER A 200 16.61 -2.39 6.17
N GLU A 201 16.75 -3.54 6.84
CA GLU A 201 17.41 -3.74 8.14
C GLU A 201 16.75 -3.01 9.32
N VAL A 202 15.48 -2.62 9.21
CA VAL A 202 14.71 -2.04 10.34
C VAL A 202 14.38 -3.11 11.38
N LEU A 203 14.06 -4.31 10.91
CA LEU A 203 13.78 -5.49 11.73
C LEU A 203 14.75 -6.62 11.38
N SER A 204 15.11 -7.43 12.38
CA SER A 204 15.73 -8.73 12.14
C SER A 204 14.71 -9.69 11.49
N PHE A 205 15.20 -10.71 10.77
CA PHE A 205 14.32 -11.75 10.24
C PHE A 205 13.52 -12.45 11.34
N GLU A 206 14.21 -12.83 12.41
CA GLU A 206 13.65 -13.54 13.56
C GLU A 206 12.53 -12.74 14.25
N ASP A 207 12.76 -11.46 14.54
CA ASP A 207 11.74 -10.58 15.14
C ASP A 207 10.58 -10.36 14.18
N ALA A 208 10.86 -10.09 12.90
CA ALA A 208 9.81 -9.89 11.91
C ALA A 208 8.93 -11.14 11.76
N LEU A 209 9.52 -12.34 11.72
CA LEU A 209 8.75 -13.58 11.61
C LEU A 209 7.87 -13.82 12.85
N ARG A 210 8.38 -13.57 14.06
CA ARG A 210 7.58 -13.65 15.29
C ARG A 210 6.41 -12.68 15.27
N LEU A 211 6.65 -11.44 14.81
CA LEU A 211 5.59 -10.44 14.67
C LEU A 211 4.57 -10.85 13.61
N VAL A 212 5.00 -11.42 12.48
CA VAL A 212 4.12 -11.94 11.43
C VAL A 212 3.27 -13.09 11.95
N LYS A 213 3.85 -14.03 12.71
CA LYS A 213 3.12 -15.13 13.37
C LYS A 213 2.02 -14.58 14.28
N ILE A 214 2.38 -13.69 15.20
CA ILE A 214 1.43 -13.08 16.16
C ILE A 214 0.34 -12.28 15.42
N ARG A 215 0.72 -11.50 14.40
CA ARG A 215 -0.21 -10.76 13.55
C ARG A 215 -1.21 -11.71 12.89
N ALA A 216 -0.72 -12.79 12.30
CA ALA A 216 -1.53 -13.75 11.56
C ALA A 216 -2.51 -14.50 12.48
N GLU A 217 -2.04 -14.97 13.63
CA GLU A 217 -2.86 -15.62 14.67
C GLU A 217 -3.93 -14.65 15.18
N ALA A 218 -3.56 -13.43 15.56
CA ALA A 218 -4.50 -12.47 16.13
C ALA A 218 -5.54 -11.98 15.10
N MET A 219 -5.15 -11.77 13.84
CA MET A 219 -6.10 -11.46 12.76
C MET A 219 -7.06 -12.62 12.49
N GLN A 220 -6.55 -13.87 12.48
CA GLN A 220 -7.40 -15.06 12.36
C GLN A 220 -8.41 -15.15 13.51
N GLN A 221 -8.01 -14.83 14.75
CA GLN A 221 -8.92 -14.81 15.89
C GLN A 221 -10.00 -13.72 15.77
N CYS A 222 -9.65 -12.52 15.27
CA CYS A 222 -10.64 -11.47 14.99
C CYS A 222 -11.69 -11.94 13.98
N SER A 223 -11.25 -12.59 12.90
CA SER A 223 -12.10 -13.19 11.87
C SER A 223 -13.04 -14.28 12.38
N LEU A 224 -12.60 -15.09 13.35
CA LEU A 224 -13.43 -16.14 13.93
C LEU A 224 -14.52 -15.59 14.86
N ARG A 225 -14.28 -14.44 15.51
CA ARG A 225 -15.26 -13.81 16.41
C ARG A 225 -16.37 -13.08 15.67
N TYR A 226 -16.06 -12.47 14.52
CA TYR A 226 -16.99 -11.64 13.77
C TYR A 226 -16.97 -12.02 12.29
N HIS A 227 -18.03 -12.68 11.85
CA HIS A 227 -18.17 -13.08 10.46
C HIS A 227 -18.22 -11.85 9.55
N SER A 228 -17.22 -11.75 8.69
CA SER A 228 -16.95 -10.58 7.85
C SER A 228 -16.08 -11.00 6.66
N GLY A 229 -16.02 -10.15 5.65
CA GLY A 229 -15.23 -10.41 4.46
C GLY A 229 -14.74 -9.13 3.81
N MET A 230 -14.31 -9.25 2.57
CA MET A 230 -13.83 -8.13 1.77
C MET A 230 -14.43 -8.17 0.37
N ILE A 231 -14.75 -7.00 -0.17
CA ILE A 231 -15.33 -6.83 -1.51
C ILE A 231 -14.54 -5.77 -2.29
N THR A 232 -14.15 -6.10 -3.52
CA THR A 232 -13.51 -5.17 -4.44
C THR A 232 -14.58 -4.39 -5.18
N LEU A 233 -14.48 -3.06 -5.12
CA LEU A 233 -15.35 -2.12 -5.83
C LEU A 233 -14.53 -1.35 -6.85
N ARG A 234 -14.99 -1.32 -8.09
CA ARG A 234 -14.52 -0.37 -9.09
C ARG A 234 -15.47 0.83 -9.12
N VAL A 235 -14.94 1.99 -8.80
CA VAL A 235 -15.66 3.26 -8.66
C VAL A 235 -15.25 4.24 -9.78
N ASN A 236 -16.15 5.17 -10.10
CA ASN A 236 -15.90 6.28 -11.01
C ASN A 236 -16.45 7.60 -10.45
N ALA A 237 -16.36 8.68 -11.23
CA ALA A 237 -16.77 10.03 -10.84
C ALA A 237 -18.22 10.12 -10.32
N ALA A 238 -19.09 9.27 -10.87
CA ALA A 238 -20.51 9.22 -10.56
C ALA A 238 -20.82 8.27 -9.39
N THR A 239 -19.85 7.45 -8.97
CA THR A 239 -20.03 6.51 -7.85
C THR A 239 -20.22 7.26 -6.55
N ARG A 240 -21.28 6.92 -5.83
CA ARG A 240 -21.63 7.48 -4.52
C ARG A 240 -21.14 6.57 -3.40
N LEU A 241 -19.81 6.39 -3.29
CA LEU A 241 -19.23 5.41 -2.38
C LEU A 241 -19.51 5.74 -0.91
N GLU A 242 -19.36 7.00 -0.47
CA GLU A 242 -19.66 7.40 0.91
C GLU A 242 -21.11 7.06 1.30
N ASP A 243 -22.08 7.46 0.47
CA ASP A 243 -23.50 7.12 0.67
C ASP A 243 -23.71 5.60 0.71
N ALA A 244 -23.04 4.84 -0.15
CA ALA A 244 -23.16 3.39 -0.19
C ALA A 244 -22.67 2.72 1.09
N LEU A 245 -21.54 3.18 1.64
CA LEU A 245 -20.99 2.65 2.88
C LEU A 245 -21.89 2.98 4.08
N GLU A 246 -22.43 4.20 4.15
CA GLU A 246 -23.35 4.58 5.23
C GLU A 246 -24.69 3.86 5.14
N ASP A 247 -25.30 3.76 3.95
CA ASP A 247 -26.54 2.99 3.76
C ASP A 247 -26.32 1.50 4.08
N ALA A 248 -25.16 0.94 3.73
CA ALA A 248 -24.82 -0.45 4.08
C ALA A 248 -24.71 -0.66 5.60
N LYS A 249 -24.12 0.29 6.32
CA LYS A 249 -24.03 0.26 7.80
C LYS A 249 -25.41 0.39 8.44
N ALA A 250 -26.26 1.27 7.91
CA ALA A 250 -27.65 1.41 8.37
C ALA A 250 -28.42 0.10 8.19
N TYR A 251 -28.31 -0.52 7.02
CA TYR A 251 -28.90 -1.84 6.74
C TYR A 251 -28.39 -2.93 7.69
N ALA A 252 -27.09 -2.96 8.00
CA ALA A 252 -26.55 -3.92 8.97
C ALA A 252 -27.10 -3.69 10.40
N CYS A 253 -27.28 -2.42 10.81
CA CYS A 253 -27.91 -2.09 12.09
C CYS A 253 -29.36 -2.58 12.17
N GLU A 254 -30.14 -2.41 11.10
CA GLU A 254 -31.53 -2.91 11.02
C GLU A 254 -31.62 -4.44 11.10
N LYS A 255 -30.51 -5.14 10.86
CA LYS A 255 -30.39 -6.61 10.92
C LYS A 255 -29.66 -7.11 12.16
N ASP A 256 -29.51 -6.26 13.19
CA ASP A 256 -28.81 -6.58 14.45
C ASP A 256 -27.36 -7.08 14.24
N GLN A 257 -26.68 -6.62 13.18
CA GLN A 257 -25.28 -6.93 12.91
C GLN A 257 -24.37 -5.72 13.12
N PRO A 258 -23.07 -5.93 13.43
CA PRO A 258 -22.11 -4.84 13.53
C PRO A 258 -22.08 -4.01 12.23
N PRO A 259 -22.20 -2.67 12.31
CA PRO A 259 -22.15 -1.77 11.16
C PRO A 259 -20.70 -1.57 10.67
N LEU A 260 -20.10 -2.65 10.19
CA LEU A 260 -18.75 -2.65 9.63
C LEU A 260 -18.82 -2.56 8.11
N CYS A 261 -18.41 -1.41 7.58
CA CYS A 261 -18.27 -1.19 6.15
C CYS A 261 -17.26 -0.07 5.90
N GLU A 262 -16.00 -0.42 5.68
CA GLU A 262 -14.88 0.52 5.65
C GLU A 262 -13.95 0.24 4.47
N VAL A 263 -13.35 1.28 3.89
CA VAL A 263 -12.29 1.08 2.89
C VAL A 263 -11.10 0.40 3.58
N ALA A 264 -10.76 -0.80 3.15
CA ALA A 264 -9.64 -1.59 3.65
C ALA A 264 -8.38 -1.42 2.78
N ASN A 265 -8.53 -1.18 1.48
CA ASN A 265 -7.39 -1.00 0.58
C ASN A 265 -7.71 0.01 -0.53
N TYR A 266 -6.79 0.93 -0.78
CA TYR A 266 -6.72 1.75 -2.00
C TYR A 266 -5.72 1.07 -2.94
N LEU A 267 -6.18 0.44 -4.01
CA LEU A 267 -5.32 -0.39 -4.87
C LEU A 267 -4.69 0.42 -6.01
N VAL A 268 -5.55 0.95 -6.87
CA VAL A 268 -5.23 1.81 -8.02
C VAL A 268 -6.40 2.79 -8.21
N CYS A 269 -6.21 3.84 -8.99
CA CYS A 269 -7.26 4.82 -9.29
C CYS A 269 -8.60 4.16 -9.64
N GLY A 270 -9.64 4.44 -8.83
CA GLY A 270 -10.98 3.92 -9.02
C GLY A 270 -11.17 2.45 -8.63
N VAL A 271 -10.22 1.81 -7.95
CA VAL A 271 -10.38 0.44 -7.43
C VAL A 271 -10.01 0.40 -5.95
N LYS A 272 -11.00 0.06 -5.13
CA LYS A 272 -10.86 -0.09 -3.68
C LYS A 272 -11.32 -1.47 -3.24
N VAL A 273 -10.80 -1.90 -2.10
CA VAL A 273 -11.37 -3.03 -1.35
C VAL A 273 -12.03 -2.50 -0.09
N ILE A 274 -13.25 -2.95 0.16
CA ILE A 274 -14.03 -2.63 1.34
C ILE A 274 -14.00 -3.85 2.25
N GLY A 275 -13.61 -3.68 3.51
CA GLY A 275 -13.80 -4.68 4.54
C GLY A 275 -15.15 -4.44 5.21
N ALA A 276 -15.99 -5.47 5.28
CA ALA A 276 -17.38 -5.32 5.68
C ALA A 276 -17.96 -6.58 6.35
N SER A 277 -19.02 -6.40 7.14
CA SER A 277 -19.86 -7.51 7.61
C SER A 277 -20.62 -8.15 6.43
N GLU A 278 -21.09 -9.38 6.60
CA GLU A 278 -21.82 -10.11 5.55
C GLU A 278 -23.01 -9.33 5.00
N ASN A 279 -23.86 -8.77 5.87
CA ASN A 279 -25.01 -7.99 5.42
C ASN A 279 -24.61 -6.71 4.68
N CYS A 280 -23.49 -6.07 5.05
CA CYS A 280 -22.98 -4.94 4.30
C CYS A 280 -22.45 -5.37 2.92
N ILE A 281 -21.79 -6.54 2.81
CA ILE A 281 -21.33 -7.11 1.54
C ILE A 281 -22.54 -7.40 0.63
N ASP A 282 -23.57 -8.04 1.16
CA ASP A 282 -24.79 -8.36 0.43
C ASP A 282 -25.50 -7.09 -0.02
N PHE A 283 -25.63 -6.10 0.88
CA PHE A 283 -26.22 -4.80 0.54
C PHE A 283 -25.49 -4.12 -0.61
N LEU A 284 -24.15 -4.02 -0.54
CA LEU A 284 -23.35 -3.39 -1.60
C LEU A 284 -23.47 -4.15 -2.93
N SER A 285 -23.55 -5.48 -2.88
CA SER A 285 -23.71 -6.34 -4.06
C SER A 285 -25.09 -6.16 -4.71
N SER A 286 -26.15 -6.12 -3.91
CA SER A 286 -27.52 -5.94 -4.39
C SER A 286 -27.83 -4.51 -4.85
N ASN A 287 -27.06 -3.52 -4.41
CA ASN A 287 -27.27 -2.10 -4.75
C ASN A 287 -26.19 -1.54 -5.69
N GLN A 288 -25.53 -2.40 -6.48
CA GLN A 288 -24.48 -1.99 -7.41
C GLN A 288 -24.93 -0.86 -8.37
N GLU A 289 -26.12 -0.98 -8.96
CA GLU A 289 -26.66 0.02 -9.89
C GLU A 289 -26.99 1.34 -9.18
N LYS A 290 -27.59 1.27 -7.98
CA LYS A 290 -27.97 2.45 -7.17
C LYS A 290 -26.78 3.38 -6.90
N TYR A 291 -25.60 2.79 -6.64
CA TYR A 291 -24.38 3.55 -6.33
C TYR A 291 -23.39 3.64 -7.49
N VAL A 292 -23.78 3.16 -8.68
CA VAL A 292 -22.97 3.26 -9.91
C VAL A 292 -21.61 2.54 -9.79
N PHE A 293 -21.55 1.40 -9.11
CA PHE A 293 -20.34 0.59 -9.09
C PHE A 293 -20.15 -0.09 -10.45
N GLN A 294 -18.94 0.03 -11.00
CA GLN A 294 -18.60 -0.55 -12.30
C GLN A 294 -18.31 -2.05 -12.20
N VAL A 295 -17.75 -2.48 -11.06
CA VAL A 295 -17.45 -3.88 -10.75
C VAL A 295 -17.64 -4.06 -9.25
N VAL A 296 -18.28 -5.17 -8.88
CA VAL A 296 -18.40 -5.63 -7.51
C VAL A 296 -17.94 -7.09 -7.47
N LYS A 297 -16.91 -7.39 -6.70
CA LYS A 297 -16.34 -8.75 -6.60
C LYS A 297 -15.98 -9.09 -5.16
N ARG A 298 -16.59 -10.12 -4.60
CA ARG A 298 -16.23 -10.67 -3.30
C ARG A 298 -14.85 -11.34 -3.33
N LEU A 299 -14.05 -11.12 -2.29
CA LEU A 299 -12.75 -11.76 -2.11
C LEU A 299 -12.89 -13.04 -1.27
N GLU A 300 -12.08 -14.05 -1.58
CA GLU A 300 -12.02 -15.34 -0.85
C GLU A 300 -11.19 -15.18 0.43
N VAL A 301 -11.68 -14.36 1.37
CA VAL A 301 -11.07 -14.15 2.68
C VAL A 301 -12.15 -14.16 3.76
N ASN A 302 -11.79 -14.67 4.94
CA ASN A 302 -12.71 -14.88 6.06
C ASN A 302 -12.75 -13.70 7.04
N GLY A 303 -12.28 -12.52 6.64
CA GLY A 303 -12.25 -11.35 7.53
C GLY A 303 -12.14 -10.04 6.80
N ALA A 304 -12.72 -9.00 7.39
CA ALA A 304 -12.54 -7.61 7.00
C ALA A 304 -11.19 -7.05 7.46
N PHE A 305 -10.08 -7.51 6.85
CA PHE A 305 -8.74 -7.03 7.19
C PHE A 305 -8.59 -5.52 6.94
N HIS A 306 -7.65 -4.87 7.64
CA HIS A 306 -7.38 -3.43 7.49
C HIS A 306 -8.55 -2.49 7.83
N THR A 307 -9.47 -2.97 8.68
CA THR A 307 -10.60 -2.20 9.23
C THR A 307 -10.51 -2.10 10.75
N THR A 308 -11.40 -1.32 11.35
CA THR A 308 -11.54 -1.23 12.81
C THR A 308 -11.80 -2.59 13.49
N LEU A 309 -12.29 -3.59 12.76
CA LEU A 309 -12.48 -4.95 13.27
C LEU A 309 -11.18 -5.60 13.75
N MET A 310 -10.04 -5.20 13.17
CA MET A 310 -8.72 -5.78 13.48
C MET A 310 -8.04 -5.10 14.68
N LYS A 311 -8.76 -4.34 15.50
CA LYS A 311 -8.22 -3.60 16.65
C LYS A 311 -7.55 -4.52 17.69
N ASP A 312 -8.12 -5.69 17.95
CA ASP A 312 -7.53 -6.66 18.88
C ASP A 312 -6.22 -7.24 18.33
N ALA A 313 -6.16 -7.50 17.01
CA ALA A 313 -4.91 -7.89 16.36
C ALA A 313 -3.84 -6.79 16.42
N ALA A 314 -4.24 -5.52 16.24
CA ALA A 314 -3.34 -4.39 16.42
C ALA A 314 -2.81 -4.30 17.86
N ASN A 315 -3.63 -4.59 18.88
CA ASN A 315 -3.20 -4.62 20.28
C ASN A 315 -2.23 -5.77 20.58
N ALA A 316 -2.49 -6.96 20.04
CA ALA A 316 -1.57 -8.10 20.17
C ALA A 316 -0.21 -7.77 19.56
N LEU A 317 -0.20 -7.22 18.35
CA LEU A 317 1.03 -6.80 17.66
C LEU A 317 1.75 -5.67 18.42
N LYS A 318 1.01 -4.69 18.96
CA LYS A 318 1.58 -3.61 19.79
C LYS A 318 2.30 -4.16 21.02
N ASN A 319 1.76 -5.18 21.67
CA ASN A 319 2.39 -5.81 22.82
C ASN A 319 3.66 -6.57 22.40
N ALA A 320 3.59 -7.35 21.33
CA ALA A 320 4.74 -8.11 20.81
C ALA A 320 5.89 -7.19 20.36
N LEU A 321 5.56 -6.02 19.82
CA LEU A 321 6.56 -5.05 19.39
C LEU A 321 7.40 -4.49 20.54
N LYS A 322 6.92 -4.47 21.80
CA LYS A 322 7.60 -3.76 22.91
C LYS A 322 9.07 -4.16 23.07
N ASP A 323 9.37 -5.44 22.90
CA ASP A 323 10.70 -6.01 23.15
C ASP A 323 11.54 -6.16 21.87
N VAL A 324 10.98 -5.81 20.71
CA VAL A 324 11.66 -5.90 19.41
C VAL A 324 12.59 -4.71 19.21
N LYS A 325 13.84 -4.97 18.80
CA LYS A 325 14.80 -3.91 18.46
C LYS A 325 14.45 -3.30 17.10
N ILE A 326 14.31 -1.97 17.05
CA ILE A 326 14.03 -1.23 15.82
C ILE A 326 15.28 -0.46 15.41
N ASN A 327 15.86 -0.79 14.25
CA ASN A 327 16.93 0.01 13.69
C ASN A 327 16.36 1.26 13.00
N GLN A 328 16.87 2.43 13.39
CA GLN A 328 16.42 3.73 12.89
C GLN A 328 17.26 4.25 11.70
N GLN A 329 18.21 3.43 11.21
CA GLN A 329 19.06 3.74 10.06
C GLN A 329 18.83 2.69 8.97
N PRO A 330 17.72 2.77 8.23
CA PRO A 330 17.46 1.82 7.16
C PRO A 330 18.42 2.05 6.00
N ARG A 331 18.76 0.98 5.28
CA ARG A 331 19.62 1.07 4.08
C ARG A 331 18.90 1.67 2.88
N VAL A 332 17.57 1.58 2.83
CA VAL A 332 16.74 1.96 1.68
C VAL A 332 15.48 2.72 2.10
N ASN A 333 14.86 3.44 1.15
CA ASN A 333 13.59 4.12 1.37
C ASN A 333 12.46 3.10 1.61
N ILE A 334 11.65 3.27 2.66
CA ILE A 334 10.57 2.31 3.00
C ILE A 334 9.23 3.03 2.97
N TYR A 335 8.25 2.45 2.29
CA TYR A 335 6.90 3.01 2.19
C TYR A 335 5.94 2.35 3.17
N SER A 336 5.17 3.16 3.91
CA SER A 336 4.20 2.67 4.90
C SER A 336 2.81 2.55 4.28
N ASN A 337 2.17 1.39 4.45
CA ASN A 337 0.78 1.21 4.03
C ASN A 337 -0.21 2.08 4.84
N TYR A 338 0.13 2.43 6.08
CA TYR A 338 -0.73 3.25 6.94
C TYR A 338 -0.75 4.72 6.50
N THR A 339 0.43 5.30 6.28
CA THR A 339 0.54 6.73 5.93
C THR A 339 0.41 6.96 4.43
N GLY A 340 0.71 5.96 3.60
CA GLY A 340 0.81 6.07 2.14
C GLY A 340 2.02 6.89 1.71
N LYS A 341 3.02 7.04 2.60
CA LYS A 341 4.23 7.86 2.43
C LYS A 341 5.45 7.08 2.91
N LEU A 342 6.63 7.66 2.74
CA LEU A 342 7.85 7.15 3.37
C LEU A 342 7.67 7.05 4.89
N HIS A 343 8.19 5.98 5.47
CA HIS A 343 8.34 5.85 6.92
C HIS A 343 9.19 7.01 7.45
N VAL A 344 8.79 7.55 8.59
CA VAL A 344 9.66 8.49 9.32
C VAL A 344 10.59 7.66 10.19
N TYR A 345 11.90 7.82 9.99
CA TYR A 345 12.93 7.01 10.66
C TYR A 345 13.15 7.45 12.10
N ASN A 346 12.12 7.20 12.91
CA ASN A 346 12.09 7.36 14.34
C ASN A 346 11.39 6.13 14.92
N GLU A 347 11.99 5.52 15.93
CA GLU A 347 11.50 4.26 16.50
C GLU A 347 10.02 4.31 16.89
N LYS A 348 9.58 5.38 17.57
CA LYS A 348 8.18 5.54 18.00
C LYS A 348 7.23 5.56 16.81
N GLN A 349 7.60 6.28 15.75
CA GLN A 349 6.77 6.43 14.55
C GLN A 349 6.73 5.15 13.71
N ILE A 350 7.84 4.42 13.60
CA ILE A 350 7.90 3.11 12.93
C ILE A 350 6.97 2.12 13.66
N ARG A 351 7.10 2.02 14.99
CA ARG A 351 6.25 1.14 15.81
C ARG A 351 4.77 1.49 15.67
N GLU A 352 4.44 2.78 15.73
CA GLU A 352 3.07 3.24 15.55
C GLU A 352 2.53 2.90 14.16
N ALA A 353 3.31 3.13 13.10
CA ALA A 353 2.90 2.81 11.74
C ALA A 353 2.64 1.31 11.55
N ILE A 354 3.51 0.43 12.06
CA ILE A 354 3.34 -1.03 11.99
C ILE A 354 2.05 -1.47 12.71
N VAL A 355 1.78 -0.94 13.91
CA VAL A 355 0.57 -1.26 14.68
C VAL A 355 -0.69 -0.75 13.98
N LYS A 356 -0.67 0.51 13.54
CA LYS A 356 -1.84 1.15 12.91
C LYS A 356 -2.21 0.49 11.60
N GLN A 357 -1.22 0.01 10.84
CA GLN A 357 -1.41 -0.69 9.56
C GLN A 357 -2.42 -1.85 9.63
N VAL A 358 -2.45 -2.59 10.74
CA VAL A 358 -3.33 -3.77 10.91
C VAL A 358 -4.81 -3.41 10.87
N CYS A 359 -5.16 -2.23 11.38
CA CYS A 359 -6.54 -1.75 11.56
C CYS A 359 -6.83 -0.46 10.80
N SER A 360 -6.05 -0.19 9.75
CA SER A 360 -6.20 1.01 8.91
C SER A 360 -6.03 0.63 7.44
N PRO A 361 -6.61 1.42 6.52
CA PRO A 361 -6.60 1.09 5.11
C PRO A 361 -5.18 1.01 4.56
N VAL A 362 -4.91 0.02 3.70
CA VAL A 362 -3.67 -0.05 2.93
C VAL A 362 -3.69 0.99 1.80
N LYS A 363 -2.82 1.98 1.91
CA LYS A 363 -2.69 3.09 0.95
C LYS A 363 -1.73 2.75 -0.20
N TRP A 364 -2.01 1.66 -0.93
CA TRP A 364 -1.13 1.18 -2.00
C TRP A 364 -1.13 2.09 -3.23
N GLU A 365 -2.30 2.61 -3.63
CA GLU A 365 -2.43 3.60 -4.70
C GLU A 365 -1.49 4.80 -4.45
N GLN A 366 -1.50 5.32 -3.23
CA GLN A 366 -0.69 6.47 -2.83
C GLN A 366 0.81 6.16 -2.87
N ILE A 367 1.23 4.98 -2.43
CA ILE A 367 2.63 4.53 -2.52
C ILE A 367 3.07 4.48 -3.99
N GLN A 368 2.25 3.90 -4.85
CA GLN A 368 2.54 3.79 -6.27
C GLN A 368 2.57 5.16 -6.97
N GLN A 369 1.69 6.08 -6.60
CA GLN A 369 1.70 7.48 -7.07
C GLN A 369 3.00 8.19 -6.67
N LEU A 370 3.47 8.01 -5.43
CA LEU A 370 4.74 8.58 -4.99
C LEU A 370 5.93 8.01 -5.76
N LEU A 371 5.99 6.69 -5.95
CA LEU A 371 7.02 6.04 -6.76
C LEU A 371 6.95 6.53 -8.22
N HIS A 372 5.74 6.70 -8.78
CA HIS A 372 5.59 7.22 -10.12
C HIS A 372 6.11 8.66 -10.24
N ALA A 373 5.67 9.55 -9.35
CA ALA A 373 6.05 10.96 -9.33
C ALA A 373 7.56 11.15 -9.17
N LYS A 374 8.22 10.34 -8.33
CA LYS A 374 9.68 10.36 -8.11
C LYS A 374 10.49 10.18 -9.40
N HIS A 375 9.94 9.47 -10.39
CA HIS A 375 10.67 9.06 -11.59
C HIS A 375 10.03 9.54 -12.90
N GLN A 376 8.97 10.36 -12.85
CA GLN A 376 8.15 10.69 -14.03
C GLN A 376 8.90 11.47 -15.13
N ASP A 377 9.91 12.25 -14.75
CA ASP A 377 10.74 13.06 -15.65
C ASP A 377 11.99 12.33 -16.15
N PHE A 378 12.19 11.08 -15.70
CA PHE A 378 13.35 10.25 -16.02
C PHE A 378 12.93 8.90 -16.62
N LYS A 379 13.92 8.08 -17.00
CA LYS A 379 13.66 6.66 -17.25
C LYS A 379 13.35 6.00 -15.90
N PHE A 380 12.23 5.29 -15.84
CA PHE A 380 11.82 4.58 -14.62
C PHE A 380 12.86 3.54 -14.18
N PRO A 381 13.06 3.34 -12.86
CA PRO A 381 13.90 2.27 -12.32
C PRO A 381 13.31 0.89 -12.60
N THR A 382 14.07 -0.15 -12.27
CA THR A 382 13.54 -1.53 -12.29
C THR A 382 12.59 -1.74 -11.12
N PHE A 383 11.35 -2.13 -11.39
CA PHE A 383 10.38 -2.52 -10.36
C PHE A 383 10.37 -4.04 -10.22
N MET A 384 10.84 -4.53 -9.10
CA MET A 384 11.06 -5.95 -8.86
C MET A 384 10.01 -6.48 -7.88
N GLU A 385 9.04 -7.27 -8.34
CA GLU A 385 8.10 -7.98 -7.44
C GLU A 385 8.73 -9.30 -7.00
N VAL A 386 9.01 -9.41 -5.71
CA VAL A 386 9.79 -10.51 -5.12
C VAL A 386 8.92 -11.33 -4.18
N GLY A 387 8.64 -12.57 -4.56
CA GLY A 387 7.78 -13.46 -3.80
C GLY A 387 6.68 -14.10 -4.66
N PRO A 388 5.63 -14.67 -4.02
CA PRO A 388 4.59 -15.38 -4.74
C PRO A 388 3.65 -14.40 -5.47
N GLY A 389 3.23 -14.77 -6.69
CA GLY A 389 2.26 -14.00 -7.49
C GLY A 389 2.88 -12.94 -8.42
N LYS A 390 2.00 -12.15 -9.04
CA LYS A 390 2.33 -11.03 -9.95
C LYS A 390 1.34 -9.87 -9.81
N GLN A 391 0.69 -9.78 -8.65
CA GLN A 391 -0.45 -8.88 -8.44
C GLN A 391 0.02 -7.42 -8.37
N LEU A 392 1.21 -7.16 -7.81
CA LEU A 392 1.72 -5.80 -7.70
C LEU A 392 2.10 -5.25 -9.07
N GLY A 393 2.69 -6.06 -9.94
CA GLY A 393 2.95 -5.74 -11.34
C GLY A 393 1.67 -5.45 -12.12
N ALA A 394 0.60 -6.25 -11.90
CA ALA A 394 -0.70 -5.98 -12.52
C ALA A 394 -1.29 -4.63 -12.08
N MET A 395 -1.11 -4.24 -10.82
CA MET A 395 -1.51 -2.91 -10.32
C MET A 395 -0.62 -1.80 -10.88
N LEU A 396 0.70 -2.00 -10.93
CA LEU A 396 1.66 -1.05 -11.53
C LEU A 396 1.32 -0.75 -12.99
N LEU A 397 0.92 -1.76 -13.77
CA LEU A 397 0.48 -1.59 -15.15
C LEU A 397 -0.74 -0.66 -15.28
N LYS A 398 -1.66 -0.69 -14.31
CA LYS A 398 -2.85 0.19 -14.30
C LYS A 398 -2.49 1.64 -13.98
N ILE A 399 -1.37 1.86 -13.31
CA ILE A 399 -0.91 3.20 -12.91
C ILE A 399 -0.02 3.80 -14.00
N SER A 400 0.99 3.06 -14.46
CA SER A 400 1.92 3.55 -15.48
C SER A 400 2.42 2.44 -16.38
N LYS A 401 1.96 2.46 -17.64
CA LYS A 401 2.53 1.61 -18.71
C LYS A 401 4.03 1.86 -18.90
N LYS A 402 4.53 3.08 -18.64
CA LYS A 402 5.96 3.40 -18.76
C LYS A 402 6.77 2.74 -17.64
N ALA A 403 6.29 2.78 -16.40
CA ALA A 403 6.94 2.12 -15.27
C ALA A 403 6.91 0.60 -15.42
N TYR A 404 5.77 0.05 -15.84
CA TYR A 404 5.60 -1.39 -16.07
C TYR A 404 6.56 -1.95 -17.15
N LYS A 405 7.05 -1.15 -18.10
CA LYS A 405 8.07 -1.62 -19.06
C LYS A 405 9.38 -2.06 -18.37
N ASN A 406 9.65 -1.58 -17.16
CA ASN A 406 10.81 -1.98 -16.35
C ASN A 406 10.40 -2.88 -15.17
N TYR A 407 9.22 -3.50 -15.22
CA TYR A 407 8.76 -4.45 -14.21
C TYR A 407 9.38 -5.83 -14.45
N VAL A 408 9.88 -6.45 -13.38
CA VAL A 408 10.39 -7.83 -13.37
C VAL A 408 9.77 -8.57 -12.18
N SER A 409 9.34 -9.81 -12.41
CA SER A 409 8.84 -10.70 -11.37
C SER A 409 9.90 -11.73 -11.02
N TYR A 410 10.20 -11.86 -9.73
CA TYR A 410 11.07 -12.90 -9.17
C TYR A 410 10.22 -13.87 -8.33
N PRO A 411 9.61 -14.87 -8.99
CA PRO A 411 8.71 -15.81 -8.35
C PRO A 411 9.46 -16.83 -7.49
N VAL A 412 8.77 -17.31 -6.46
CA VAL A 412 9.24 -18.32 -5.52
C VAL A 412 8.75 -19.73 -5.83
#